data_AF-A0A968IJT9-F1
#
_entry.id   AF-A0A968IJT9-F1
#
_cell.length_a   1.000
_cell.length_b   1.000
_cell.length_c   1.000
_cell.angle_alpha   90.00
_cell.angle_beta   90.00
_cell.angle_gamma   90.00
#
_symmetry.space_group_name_H-M   'P 1'
#
loop_
_entity.id
_entity.type
_entity.pdbx_description
1 polymer ?
#
loop_
_entity_poly.entity_id
_entity_poly.type
_entity_poly.pdbx_seq_one_letter_code
_entity_poly.pdbx_strand_id
1 'polypeptide(L)'
;MSLDLARFFRACNPSKTLVVGNQEDRQYYIDFSSVRGSNIIQELGRTIVLADDEPNCQLFTGHIGCGKSTELRRLQADLEHQGFPVVYFESDKDLDVGDV
;
A
#
# COMPACT_ATOMS: atom_id res chain seq x y z
N MET A 1 8.03 -14.02 29.48
CA MET A 1 7.23 -13.15 28.60
C MET A 1 5.80 -13.65 28.64
N SER A 2 4.83 -12.86 29.13
CA SER A 2 3.41 -13.23 29.02
C SER A 2 2.90 -12.87 27.62
N LEU A 3 2.22 -13.80 26.95
CA LEU A 3 1.62 -13.55 25.65
C LEU A 3 0.43 -12.59 25.78
N ASP A 4 0.47 -11.46 25.06
CA ASP A 4 -0.72 -10.62 24.87
C ASP A 4 -1.59 -11.22 23.75
N LEU A 5 -2.57 -12.02 24.15
CA LEU A 5 -3.47 -12.72 23.24
C LEU A 5 -4.28 -11.76 22.36
N ALA A 6 -4.69 -10.62 22.90
CA ALA A 6 -5.52 -9.66 22.18
C ALA A 6 -4.71 -8.98 21.06
N ARG A 7 -3.44 -8.63 21.33
CA ARG A 7 -2.52 -8.13 20.32
C ARG A 7 -2.24 -9.18 19.25
N PHE A 8 -1.99 -10.42 19.65
CA PHE A 8 -1.74 -11.52 18.71
C PHE A 8 -2.91 -11.76 17.77
N PHE A 9 -4.13 -11.84 18.31
CA PHE A 9 -5.35 -12.02 17.53
C PHE A 9 -5.56 -10.89 16.51
N ARG A 10 -5.35 -9.62 16.91
CA ARG A 10 -5.46 -8.47 16.00
C ARG A 10 -4.41 -8.50 14.88
N ALA A 11 -3.20 -8.96 15.16
CA ALA A 11 -2.13 -9.07 14.17
C ALA A 11 -2.41 -10.13 13.09
N CYS A 12 -3.24 -11.13 13.39
CA CYS A 12 -3.64 -12.18 12.46
C CYS A 12 -4.88 -11.83 11.61
N ASN A 13 -5.32 -10.57 11.56
CA ASN A 13 -6.46 -10.16 10.75
C ASN A 13 -6.06 -9.98 9.26
N PRO A 14 -6.50 -10.87 8.34
CA PRO A 14 -6.14 -10.80 6.92
C PRO A 14 -6.78 -9.62 6.18
N SER A 15 -7.83 -9.01 6.75
CA SER A 15 -8.51 -7.83 6.18
C SER A 15 -7.83 -6.52 6.56
N LYS A 16 -6.85 -6.54 7.47
CA LYS A 16 -6.09 -5.34 7.84
C LYS A 16 -5.09 -5.02 6.72
N THR A 17 -5.23 -3.86 6.11
CA THR A 17 -4.19 -3.30 5.23
C THR A 17 -2.98 -2.88 6.07
N LEU A 18 -1.77 -3.25 5.63
CA LEU A 18 -0.54 -2.82 6.31
C LEU A 18 -0.09 -1.47 5.78
N VAL A 19 0.23 -0.55 6.69
CA VAL A 19 0.84 0.74 6.34
C VAL A 19 2.35 0.61 6.51
N VAL A 20 3.07 0.27 5.44
CA VAL A 20 4.52 -0.02 5.49
C VAL A 20 5.37 1.18 5.97
N GLY A 21 4.85 2.41 5.84
CA GLY A 21 5.43 3.60 6.44
C GLY A 21 5.48 3.56 7.98
N ASN A 22 4.55 2.86 8.62
CA ASN A 22 4.52 2.66 10.08
C ASN A 22 5.46 1.50 10.48
N GLN A 23 6.32 1.76 11.47
CA GLN A 23 7.26 0.78 12.01
C GLN A 23 6.58 -0.49 12.55
N GLU A 24 5.40 -0.37 13.17
CA GLU A 24 4.66 -1.52 13.69
C GLU A 24 4.11 -2.41 12.57
N ASP A 25 3.62 -1.83 11.47
CA ASP A 25 3.07 -2.62 10.37
C ASP A 25 4.17 -3.18 9.48
N ARG A 26 5.30 -2.47 9.35
CA ARG A 26 6.48 -2.89 8.57
C ARG A 26 7.02 -4.24 9.02
N GLN A 27 6.93 -4.59 10.30
CA GLN A 27 7.39 -5.88 10.81
C GLN A 27 6.58 -7.08 10.28
N TYR A 28 5.36 -6.83 9.79
CA TYR A 28 4.46 -7.86 9.25
C TYR A 28 4.51 -7.93 7.71
N TYR A 29 5.19 -6.98 7.05
CA TYR A 29 5.33 -6.98 5.61
C TYR A 29 6.40 -7.99 5.16
N ILE A 30 6.07 -8.79 4.15
CA ILE A 30 6.99 -9.74 3.52
C ILE A 30 7.02 -9.43 2.02
N ASP A 31 8.21 -9.15 1.50
CA ASP A 31 8.39 -8.88 0.07
C ASP A 31 8.45 -10.19 -0.72
N PHE A 32 7.41 -10.44 -1.52
CA PHE A 32 7.32 -11.58 -2.43
C PHE A 32 7.70 -11.23 -3.89
N SER A 33 8.25 -10.05 -4.16
CA SER A 33 8.64 -9.65 -5.53
C SER A 33 9.56 -10.66 -6.22
N SER A 34 10.50 -11.26 -5.48
CA SER A 34 11.45 -12.26 -6.02
C SER A 34 10.77 -13.51 -6.61
N VAL A 35 9.63 -13.92 -6.06
CA VAL A 35 8.88 -15.10 -6.52
C VAL A 35 7.72 -14.75 -7.47
N ARG A 36 7.29 -13.48 -7.48
CA ARG A 36 6.28 -12.96 -8.42
C ARG A 36 6.86 -12.65 -9.81
N GLY A 37 8.18 -12.53 -9.92
CA GLY A 37 8.88 -12.29 -11.18
C GLY A 37 8.93 -10.82 -11.62
N SER A 38 8.29 -9.93 -10.87
CA SER A 38 8.38 -8.47 -11.06
C SER A 38 8.15 -7.73 -9.75
N ASN A 39 8.65 -6.48 -9.70
CA ASN A 39 8.41 -5.56 -8.59
C ASN A 39 7.52 -4.43 -9.10
N ILE A 40 6.23 -4.74 -9.32
CA ILE A 40 5.26 -3.83 -9.93
C ILE A 40 5.20 -2.48 -9.19
N ILE A 41 5.33 -2.47 -7.85
CA ILE A 41 5.33 -1.21 -7.09
C ILE A 41 6.54 -0.33 -7.43
N GLN A 42 7.72 -0.93 -7.58
CA GLN A 42 8.91 -0.20 -8.01
C GLN A 42 8.78 0.30 -9.45
N GLU A 43 8.14 -0.46 -10.33
CA GLU A 43 7.85 -0.04 -11.72
C GLU A 43 6.87 1.14 -11.76
N LEU A 44 5.78 1.08 -10.98
CA LEU A 44 4.81 2.18 -10.85
C LEU A 44 5.49 3.46 -10.34
N GLY A 45 6.28 3.34 -9.27
CA GLY A 45 7.02 4.47 -8.68
C GLY A 45 8.04 5.06 -9.64
N ARG A 46 8.78 4.21 -10.37
CA ARG A 46 9.73 4.67 -11.40
C ARG A 46 9.03 5.45 -12.51
N THR A 47 7.86 4.99 -12.96
CA THR A 47 7.07 5.71 -13.97
C THR A 47 6.64 7.08 -13.48
N ILE A 48 6.20 7.20 -12.20
CA ILE A 48 5.85 8.50 -11.59
C ILE A 48 7.06 9.44 -11.59
N VAL A 49 8.21 8.96 -11.13
CA VAL A 49 9.45 9.77 -11.06
C VAL A 49 9.94 10.20 -12.44
N LEU A 50 9.79 9.36 -13.46
CA LEU A 50 10.25 9.64 -14.82
C LEU A 50 9.29 10.52 -15.63
N ALA A 51 8.01 10.56 -15.27
CA ALA A 51 7.03 11.39 -15.97
C ALA A 51 7.23 12.89 -15.72
N ASP A 52 7.95 13.26 -14.64
CA ASP A 52 8.27 14.65 -14.29
C ASP A 52 7.00 15.52 -14.24
N ASP A 53 6.88 16.52 -15.12
CA ASP A 53 5.71 17.40 -15.22
C ASP A 53 4.56 16.84 -16.08
N GLU A 54 4.75 15.70 -16.78
CA GLU A 54 3.70 15.09 -17.58
C GLU A 54 2.74 14.26 -16.72
N PRO A 55 1.43 14.57 -16.72
CA PRO A 55 0.45 13.80 -15.96
C PRO A 55 0.34 12.38 -16.52
N ASN A 56 0.46 11.39 -15.64
CA ASN A 56 0.25 9.98 -15.99
C ASN A 56 -0.88 9.36 -15.16
N CYS A 57 -1.43 8.27 -15.67
CA CYS A 57 -2.41 7.45 -14.99
C CYS A 57 -2.01 5.98 -15.14
N GLN A 58 -1.94 5.26 -14.02
CA GLN A 58 -1.51 3.87 -13.98
C GLN A 58 -2.58 3.02 -13.30
N LEU A 59 -3.01 1.96 -13.99
CA LEU A 59 -4.02 1.04 -13.48
C LEU A 59 -3.36 -0.16 -12.78
N PHE A 60 -3.58 -0.28 -11.47
CA PHE A 60 -3.12 -1.42 -10.68
C PHE A 60 -4.31 -2.30 -10.24
N THR A 61 -4.48 -3.45 -10.87
CA THR A 61 -5.62 -4.37 -10.64
C THR A 61 -5.19 -5.71 -10.03
N GLY A 62 -6.18 -6.47 -9.57
CA GLY A 62 -5.99 -7.79 -8.98
C GLY A 62 -7.16 -8.19 -8.07
N HIS A 63 -7.18 -9.45 -7.64
CA HIS A 63 -8.27 -10.00 -6.82
C HIS A 63 -8.43 -9.29 -5.46
N ILE A 64 -9.64 -9.33 -4.90
CA ILE A 64 -9.89 -8.84 -3.54
C ILE A 64 -9.01 -9.62 -2.55
N GLY A 65 -8.39 -8.92 -1.60
CA GLY A 65 -7.52 -9.53 -0.60
C GLY A 65 -6.11 -9.91 -1.10
N CYS A 66 -5.74 -9.65 -2.35
CA CYS A 66 -4.40 -9.98 -2.86
C CYS A 66 -3.29 -8.99 -2.45
N GLY A 67 -3.57 -8.06 -1.53
CA GLY A 67 -2.58 -7.13 -0.97
C GLY A 67 -2.40 -5.81 -1.72
N LYS A 68 -3.25 -5.48 -2.70
CA LYS A 68 -3.10 -4.24 -3.50
C LYS A 68 -3.01 -2.97 -2.66
N SER A 69 -3.91 -2.78 -1.69
CA SER A 69 -3.89 -1.59 -0.83
C SER A 69 -2.61 -1.50 -0.01
N THR A 70 -2.09 -2.62 0.49
CA THR A 70 -0.80 -2.67 1.20
C THR A 70 0.36 -2.24 0.29
N GLU A 71 0.39 -2.75 -0.94
CA GLU A 71 1.41 -2.42 -1.93
C GLU A 71 1.31 -0.94 -2.38
N LEU A 72 0.10 -0.36 -2.48
CA LEU A 72 -0.09 1.08 -2.71
C LEU A 72 0.33 1.94 -1.51
N ARG A 73 0.11 1.48 -0.26
CA ARG A 73 0.61 2.18 0.94
C ARG A 73 2.13 2.12 1.05
N ARG A 74 2.76 1.05 0.54
CA ARG A 74 4.22 0.98 0.37
C ARG A 74 4.69 2.03 -0.64
N LEU A 75 4.06 2.10 -1.81
CA LEU A 75 4.36 3.12 -2.82
C LEU A 75 4.20 4.54 -2.27
N GLN A 76 3.12 4.81 -1.52
CA GLN A 76 2.89 6.07 -0.83
C GLN A 76 4.11 6.45 0.03
N ALA A 77 4.54 5.55 0.92
CA ALA A 77 5.67 5.80 1.81
C ALA A 77 6.99 6.02 1.04
N ASP A 78 7.22 5.26 -0.04
CA ASP A 78 8.42 5.39 -0.87
C ASP A 78 8.44 6.74 -1.62
N LEU A 79 7.29 7.22 -2.09
CA LEU A 79 7.15 8.53 -2.76
C LEU A 79 7.26 9.69 -1.78
N GLU A 80 6.62 9.60 -0.61
CA GLU A 80 6.73 10.60 0.46
C GLU A 80 8.18 10.76 0.92
N HIS A 81 8.92 9.66 1.07
CA HIS A 81 10.34 9.69 1.39
C HIS A 81 11.20 10.35 0.29
N GLN A 82 10.77 10.29 -0.96
CA GLN A 82 11.40 10.99 -2.09
C GLN A 82 10.98 12.47 -2.20
N GLY A 83 10.10 12.95 -1.31
CA GLY A 83 9.66 14.35 -1.26
C GLY A 83 8.41 14.64 -2.10
N PHE A 84 7.75 13.63 -2.67
CA PHE A 84 6.49 13.82 -3.37
C PHE A 84 5.34 14.08 -2.37
N PRO A 85 4.47 15.06 -2.64
CA PRO A 85 3.19 15.14 -1.94
C PRO A 85 2.28 14.01 -2.45
N VAL A 86 1.88 13.10 -1.56
CA VAL A 86 1.00 11.97 -1.91
C VAL A 86 -0.36 12.14 -1.24
N VAL A 87 -1.43 12.06 -2.03
CA VAL A 87 -2.80 11.98 -1.54
C VAL A 87 -3.29 10.56 -1.75
N TYR A 88 -3.62 9.89 -0.66
CA TYR A 88 -4.20 8.55 -0.68
C TYR A 88 -5.69 8.63 -0.37
N PHE A 89 -6.50 7.91 -1.16
CA PHE A 89 -7.96 7.97 -1.09
C PHE A 89 -8.57 6.57 -1.28
N GLU A 90 -9.48 6.18 -0.38
CA GLU A 90 -10.25 4.94 -0.41
C GLU A 90 -11.72 5.27 -0.71
N SER A 91 -12.17 5.02 -1.93
CA SER A 91 -13.49 5.43 -2.41
C SER A 91 -14.67 4.89 -1.59
N ASP A 92 -14.53 3.74 -0.95
CA ASP A 92 -15.55 3.11 -0.10
C ASP A 92 -15.66 3.73 1.30
N LYS A 93 -14.65 4.49 1.74
CA LYS A 93 -14.64 5.18 3.04
C LYS A 93 -14.77 6.69 2.91
N ASP A 94 -14.26 7.24 1.81
CA ASP A 94 -14.03 8.67 1.66
C ASP A 94 -15.02 9.33 0.67
N LEU A 95 -15.81 8.56 -0.08
CA LEU A 95 -16.96 9.08 -0.84
C LEU A 95 -18.26 8.78 -0.10
N ASP A 96 -19.06 9.82 0.17
CA ASP A 96 -20.48 9.63 0.42
C ASP A 96 -21.17 9.36 -0.92
N VAL A 97 -21.62 8.13 -1.12
CA VAL A 97 -22.29 7.68 -2.36
C VAL A 97 -23.62 8.44 -2.56
N GLY A 98 -24.10 9.18 -1.55
CA GLY A 98 -25.28 10.03 -1.64
C GLY A 98 -25.09 11.37 -2.38
N ASP A 99 -23.85 11.79 -2.67
CA ASP A 99 -23.53 13.08 -3.30
C ASP A 99 -23.05 12.96 -4.77
N VAL A 100 -23.37 11.85 -5.45
CA VAL A 100 -23.16 11.66 -6.91
C VAL A 100 -24.50 11.55 -7.65
#